data_AF-A0A2V4GST1-F1
#
_entry.id   AF-A0A2V4GST1-F1
#
_cell.length_a   1.000
_cell.length_b   1.000
_cell.length_c   1.000
_cell.angle_alpha   90.00
_cell.angle_beta   90.00
_cell.angle_gamma   90.00
#
_symmetry.space_group_name_H-M   'P 1'
#
loop_
_entity.id
_entity.type
_entity.pdbx_description
1 polymer ?
#
loop_
_entity_poly.entity_id
_entity_poly.type
_entity_poly.pdbx_seq_one_letter_code
_entity_poly.pdbx_strand_id
1 'polypeptide(L)'
;MKTWSGHIIFDDKFEWSKLEKAFPDIYSMVVENKKNPEDQQFDQVMLQLNLEEMHKNKKPLGYIKDDAKYKLVFPLDRKEMILYRGVVSDEVREKTEEIEKILKSKKIRYTVDYDKMILYQIKKAKK
;
A
#
# COMPACT_ATOMS: atom_id res chain seq x y z
N MET A 1 18.77 -5.32 1.83
CA MET A 1 18.93 -4.06 2.59
C MET A 1 17.59 -3.82 3.23
N LYS A 2 17.55 -3.80 4.56
CA LYS A 2 16.30 -3.76 5.30
C LYS A 2 15.73 -2.34 5.30
N THR A 3 14.43 -2.22 5.09
CA THR A 3 13.73 -0.94 5.01
C THR A 3 12.46 -0.95 5.88
N TRP A 4 11.97 0.24 6.22
CA TRP A 4 10.72 0.49 6.91
C TRP A 4 9.54 0.59 5.95
N SER A 5 9.79 1.22 4.79
CA SER A 5 8.76 1.52 3.81
C SER A 5 9.26 1.44 2.38
N GLY A 6 8.39 0.95 1.50
CA GLY A 6 8.48 1.10 0.06
C GLY A 6 7.50 2.15 -0.42
N HIS A 7 8.01 3.15 -1.13
CA HIS A 7 7.26 4.28 -1.66
C HIS A 7 7.11 4.11 -3.16
N ILE A 8 5.89 3.91 -3.62
CA ILE A 8 5.55 3.78 -5.03
C ILE A 8 4.89 5.07 -5.46
N ILE A 9 5.61 5.86 -6.25
CA ILE A 9 5.22 7.20 -6.68
C ILE A 9 4.70 7.09 -8.12
N PHE A 10 3.46 7.47 -8.34
CA PHE A 10 2.84 7.51 -9.66
C PHE A 10 3.12 8.83 -10.38
N ASP A 11 2.93 8.85 -11.69
CA ASP A 11 3.10 10.08 -12.47
C ASP A 11 1.99 11.11 -12.18
N ASP A 12 2.25 12.38 -12.50
CA ASP A 12 1.28 13.46 -12.26
C ASP A 12 -0.03 13.29 -13.05
N LYS A 13 0.01 12.54 -14.15
CA LYS A 13 -1.15 12.23 -15.01
C LYS A 13 -1.89 10.96 -14.58
N PHE A 14 -1.50 10.36 -13.46
CA PHE A 14 -2.06 9.12 -12.98
C PHE A 14 -3.49 9.34 -12.49
N GLU A 15 -4.34 8.36 -12.74
CA GLU A 15 -5.74 8.36 -12.29
C GLU A 15 -5.90 7.15 -11.39
N TRP A 16 -6.54 7.35 -10.23
CA TRP A 16 -6.76 6.30 -9.25
C TRP A 16 -7.59 5.14 -9.83
N SER A 17 -8.47 5.42 -10.78
CA SER A 17 -9.23 4.40 -11.53
C SER A 17 -8.35 3.40 -12.27
N LYS A 18 -7.12 3.79 -12.67
CA LYS A 18 -6.16 2.85 -13.31
C LYS A 18 -5.66 1.79 -12.34
N LEU A 19 -5.67 2.07 -11.04
CA LEU A 19 -5.24 1.14 -10.00
C LEU A 19 -6.30 0.06 -9.73
N GLU A 20 -7.57 0.29 -10.05
CA GLU A 20 -8.71 -0.57 -9.71
C GLU A 20 -8.49 -2.04 -10.11
N LYS A 21 -7.88 -2.28 -11.29
CA LYS A 21 -7.58 -3.64 -11.80
C LYS A 21 -6.34 -4.30 -11.19
N ALA A 22 -5.49 -3.53 -10.51
CA ALA A 22 -4.27 -4.01 -9.85
C ALA A 22 -4.48 -4.14 -8.33
N PHE A 23 -5.40 -3.34 -7.78
CA PHE A 23 -5.54 -3.17 -6.35
C PHE A 23 -5.95 -4.44 -5.60
N PRO A 24 -6.85 -5.31 -6.10
CA PRO A 24 -7.18 -6.56 -5.40
C PRO A 24 -5.96 -7.45 -5.20
N ASP A 25 -5.12 -7.57 -6.23
CA ASP A 25 -3.89 -8.35 -6.18
C ASP A 25 -2.92 -7.75 -5.14
N ILE A 26 -2.74 -6.41 -5.16
CA ILE A 26 -1.92 -5.68 -4.19
C ILE A 26 -2.44 -5.83 -2.76
N TYR A 27 -3.75 -5.68 -2.57
CA TYR A 27 -4.41 -5.74 -1.28
C TYR A 27 -4.29 -7.13 -0.66
N SER A 28 -4.46 -8.19 -1.45
CA SER A 28 -4.32 -9.58 -0.99
C SER A 28 -2.91 -9.92 -0.50
N MET A 29 -1.87 -9.24 -1.01
CA MET A 29 -0.50 -9.42 -0.53
C MET A 29 -0.24 -8.72 0.81
N VAL A 30 -1.04 -7.71 1.15
CA VAL A 30 -0.89 -6.91 2.38
C VAL A 30 -1.74 -7.50 3.51
N VAL A 31 -2.97 -7.92 3.19
CA VAL A 31 -3.85 -8.59 4.14
C VAL A 31 -3.29 -9.95 4.49
N GLU A 32 -3.10 -10.18 5.78
CA GLU A 32 -2.67 -11.49 6.26
C GLU A 32 -3.85 -12.48 6.16
N ASN A 33 -3.57 -13.72 5.78
CA ASN A 33 -4.58 -14.80 5.76
C ASN A 33 -5.05 -15.10 7.19
N LYS A 34 -6.01 -14.32 7.67
CA LYS A 34 -6.62 -14.52 8.98
C LYS A 34 -7.59 -15.69 8.94
N LYS A 35 -7.55 -16.50 10.00
CA LYS A 35 -8.44 -17.68 10.14
C LYS A 35 -9.84 -17.30 10.65
N ASN A 36 -10.02 -16.12 11.23
CA ASN A 36 -11.29 -15.67 11.77
C ASN A 36 -12.21 -15.16 10.63
N PRO A 37 -13.42 -15.72 10.44
CA PRO A 37 -14.37 -15.26 9.43
C PRO A 37 -14.77 -13.78 9.54
N GLU A 38 -14.87 -13.22 10.75
CA GLU A 38 -15.24 -11.80 10.92
C GLU A 38 -14.17 -10.85 10.38
N ASP A 39 -12.90 -11.18 10.62
CA ASP A 39 -11.77 -10.43 10.08
C ASP A 39 -11.76 -10.50 8.54
N GLN A 40 -12.04 -11.68 7.97
CA GLN A 40 -12.11 -11.85 6.51
C GLN A 40 -13.22 -11.01 5.90
N GLN A 41 -14.39 -10.96 6.54
CA GLN A 41 -15.50 -10.12 6.10
C GLN A 41 -15.13 -8.63 6.17
N PHE A 42 -14.48 -8.20 7.26
CA PHE A 42 -13.98 -6.83 7.38
C PHE A 42 -12.99 -6.47 6.26
N ASP A 43 -12.03 -7.35 5.97
CA ASP A 43 -11.03 -7.11 4.94
C ASP A 43 -11.66 -7.05 3.53
N GLN A 44 -12.70 -7.85 3.27
CA GLN A 44 -13.48 -7.80 2.02
C GLN A 44 -14.26 -6.49 1.88
N VAL A 45 -14.93 -6.02 2.94
CA VAL A 45 -15.64 -4.74 2.92
C VAL A 45 -14.66 -3.59 2.70
N MET A 46 -13.52 -3.61 3.38
CA MET A 46 -12.47 -2.59 3.18
C MET A 46 -11.93 -2.60 1.74
N LEU A 47 -11.72 -3.77 1.13
CA LEU A 47 -11.36 -3.86 -0.28
C LEU A 47 -12.43 -3.20 -1.17
N GLN A 48 -13.70 -3.51 -0.93
CA GLN A 48 -14.80 -2.95 -1.72
C GLN A 48 -14.85 -1.42 -1.63
N LEU A 49 -14.77 -0.86 -0.41
CA LEU A 49 -14.77 0.60 -0.21
C LEU A 49 -13.61 1.29 -0.93
N ASN A 50 -12.43 0.67 -0.92
CA ASN A 50 -11.29 1.16 -1.68
C ASN A 50 -11.55 1.19 -3.18
N LEU A 51 -12.13 0.11 -3.74
CA LEU A 51 -12.48 0.01 -5.16
C LEU A 51 -13.53 1.05 -5.54
N GLU A 52 -14.54 1.30 -4.71
CA GLU A 52 -15.55 2.33 -4.94
C GLU A 52 -14.95 3.75 -5.02
N GLU A 53 -13.97 4.06 -4.18
CA GLU A 53 -13.25 5.33 -4.26
C GLU A 53 -12.44 5.42 -5.55
N MET A 54 -11.67 4.38 -5.89
CA MET A 54 -10.89 4.34 -7.13
C MET A 54 -11.76 4.42 -8.39
N HIS A 55 -12.93 3.79 -8.38
CA HIS A 55 -13.91 3.86 -9.47
C HIS A 55 -14.38 5.30 -9.72
N LYS A 56 -14.54 6.09 -8.65
CA LYS A 56 -14.83 7.53 -8.70
C LYS A 56 -13.58 8.39 -8.98
N ASN A 57 -12.47 7.77 -9.37
CA ASN A 57 -11.15 8.37 -9.53
C ASN A 57 -10.66 9.11 -8.27
N LYS A 58 -11.05 8.63 -7.10
CA LYS A 58 -10.63 9.15 -5.80
C LYS A 58 -9.55 8.27 -5.19
N LYS A 59 -8.78 8.89 -4.29
CA LYS A 59 -7.73 8.22 -3.54
C LYS A 59 -8.32 7.08 -2.70
N PRO A 60 -7.76 5.86 -2.76
CA PRO A 60 -8.18 4.78 -1.89
C PRO A 60 -7.94 5.10 -0.41
N LEU A 61 -8.71 4.45 0.46
CA LEU A 61 -8.56 4.50 1.92
C LEU A 61 -7.27 3.82 2.39
N GLY A 62 -6.82 2.79 1.65
CA GLY A 62 -5.71 1.92 1.99
C GLY A 62 -6.07 0.83 2.99
N TYR A 63 -5.05 0.37 3.72
CA TYR A 63 -5.16 -0.63 4.76
C TYR A 63 -4.30 -0.22 5.95
N ILE A 64 -4.93 0.37 6.97
CA ILE A 64 -4.24 0.95 8.15
C ILE A 64 -4.82 0.32 9.42
N LYS A 65 -4.75 -1.01 9.52
CA LYS A 65 -5.15 -1.75 10.72
C LYS A 65 -4.01 -1.71 11.75
N ASP A 66 -4.33 -1.60 13.04
CA ASP A 66 -3.31 -1.47 14.08
C ASP A 66 -2.50 -2.74 14.31
N ASP A 67 -3.14 -3.90 14.20
CA ASP A 67 -2.55 -5.22 14.36
C ASP A 67 -1.98 -5.80 13.04
N ALA A 68 -2.09 -5.08 11.92
CA ALA A 68 -1.56 -5.55 10.65
C ALA A 68 -0.04 -5.44 10.57
N LYS A 69 0.60 -6.51 10.10
CA LYS A 69 2.05 -6.54 9.83
C LYS A 69 2.46 -5.50 8.79
N TYR A 70 1.66 -5.33 7.74
CA TYR A 70 1.87 -4.35 6.68
C TYR A 70 0.70 -3.37 6.64
N LYS A 71 1.01 -2.10 6.43
CA LYS A 71 0.01 -1.06 6.18
C LYS A 71 0.19 -0.52 4.77
N LEU A 72 -0.91 -0.31 4.08
CA LEU A 72 -0.95 0.33 2.78
C LEU A 72 -1.51 1.74 2.94
N VAL A 73 -0.65 2.74 2.75
CA VAL A 73 -0.97 4.14 3.05
C VAL A 73 -0.93 4.97 1.77
N PHE A 74 -1.93 5.84 1.62
CA PHE A 74 -2.04 6.77 0.49
C PHE A 74 -2.05 8.21 1.01
N PRO A 75 -0.97 9.01 0.81
CA PRO A 75 -0.93 10.42 1.18
C PRO A 75 -2.02 11.25 0.49
N LEU A 76 -2.50 12.32 1.14
CA LEU A 76 -3.54 13.19 0.56
C LEU A 76 -2.99 14.06 -0.59
N ASP A 77 -1.77 14.55 -0.45
CA ASP A 77 -1.21 15.58 -1.32
C ASP A 77 -0.37 15.01 -2.48
N ARG A 78 -0.29 13.68 -2.60
CA ARG A 78 0.58 13.00 -3.57
C ARG A 78 -0.08 11.77 -4.16
N LYS A 79 0.20 11.49 -5.43
CA LYS A 79 -0.17 10.24 -6.10
C LYS A 79 0.86 9.19 -5.75
N GLU A 80 0.75 8.68 -4.53
CA GLU A 80 1.73 7.80 -3.92
C GLU A 80 1.03 6.67 -3.16
N MET A 81 1.62 5.48 -3.24
CA MET A 81 1.23 4.30 -2.48
C MET A 81 2.42 3.85 -1.66
N ILE A 82 2.24 3.78 -0.35
CA ILE A 82 3.29 3.46 0.60
C ILE A 82 2.97 2.13 1.24
N LEU A 83 3.84 1.14 1.02
CA LEU A 83 3.86 -0.07 1.82
C LEU A 83 4.74 0.19 3.03
N TYR A 84 4.17 0.09 4.23
CA TYR A 84 4.88 0.40 5.46
C TYR A 84 4.77 -0.75 6.47
N ARG A 85 5.86 -0.98 7.19
CA ARG A 85 5.92 -1.94 8.29
C ARG A 85 6.44 -1.25 9.56
N GLY A 86 5.86 -1.63 10.70
CA GLY A 86 6.24 -1.13 12.03
C GLY A 86 7.66 -1.50 12.51
N VAL A 87 8.41 -2.29 11.72
CA VAL A 87 9.77 -2.76 11.98
C VAL A 87 10.58 -2.81 10.68
N VAL A 88 11.91 -2.61 10.76
CA VAL A 88 12.85 -2.74 9.64
C VAL A 88 12.87 -4.18 9.14
N SER A 89 12.71 -4.39 7.83
CA SER A 89 12.69 -5.73 7.25
C SER A 89 13.13 -5.74 5.80
N ASP A 90 13.80 -6.81 5.36
CA ASP A 90 14.05 -7.05 3.93
C ASP A 90 12.73 -7.41 3.20
N GLU A 91 11.78 -8.08 3.88
CA GLU A 91 10.45 -8.40 3.31
C GLU A 91 9.67 -7.19 2.76
N VAL A 92 9.87 -5.98 3.30
CA VAL A 92 9.21 -4.77 2.78
C VAL A 92 9.65 -4.52 1.34
N ARG A 93 10.94 -4.69 1.07
CA ARG A 93 11.50 -4.55 -0.26
C ARG A 93 10.98 -5.63 -1.20
N GLU A 94 11.00 -6.88 -0.77
CA GLU A 94 10.50 -8.02 -1.55
C GLU A 94 9.03 -7.81 -1.96
N LYS A 95 8.16 -7.44 -1.00
CA LYS A 95 6.76 -7.12 -1.30
C LYS A 95 6.60 -5.89 -2.19
N THR A 96 7.43 -4.87 -2.03
CA THR A 96 7.42 -3.70 -2.93
C THR A 96 7.75 -4.14 -4.36
N GLU A 97 8.76 -4.99 -4.54
CA GLU A 97 9.14 -5.54 -5.85
C GLU A 97 8.05 -6.46 -6.44
N GLU A 98 7.27 -7.16 -5.63
CA GLU A 98 6.08 -7.89 -6.09
C GLU A 98 4.97 -6.95 -6.58
N ILE A 99 4.69 -5.88 -5.84
CA ILE A 99 3.74 -4.84 -6.27
C ILE A 99 4.19 -4.20 -7.58
N GLU A 100 5.49 -3.92 -7.71
CA GLU A 100 6.09 -3.41 -8.94
C GLU A 100 5.80 -4.28 -10.16
N LYS A 101 5.88 -5.62 -10.01
CA LYS A 101 5.56 -6.58 -11.07
C LYS A 101 4.08 -6.48 -11.47
N ILE A 102 3.18 -6.37 -10.51
CA ILE A 102 1.74 -6.20 -10.77
C ILE A 102 1.50 -4.90 -11.54
N LEU A 103 2.05 -3.78 -11.08
CA LEU A 103 1.89 -2.48 -11.73
C LEU A 103 2.47 -2.49 -13.16
N LYS A 104 3.64 -3.11 -13.37
CA LYS A 104 4.25 -3.32 -14.70
C LYS A 104 3.31 -4.13 -15.61
N SER A 105 2.72 -5.21 -15.11
CA SER A 105 1.80 -6.06 -15.89
C SER A 105 0.57 -5.30 -16.38
N LYS A 106 0.09 -4.32 -15.59
CA LYS A 106 -1.04 -3.46 -15.92
C LYS A 106 -0.64 -2.18 -16.66
N LYS A 107 0.64 -2.05 -17.05
CA LYS A 107 1.21 -0.89 -17.76
C LYS A 107 1.06 0.44 -17.01
N ILE A 108 1.06 0.39 -15.68
CA ILE A 108 1.04 1.58 -14.82
C ILE A 108 2.47 2.10 -14.67
N ARG A 109 2.68 3.39 -14.93
CA ARG A 109 3.98 4.05 -14.73
C ARG A 109 4.16 4.42 -13.28
N TYR A 110 5.34 4.15 -12.74
CA TYR A 110 5.69 4.45 -11.36
C TYR A 110 7.20 4.62 -11.20
N THR A 111 7.61 5.20 -10.08
CA THR A 111 8.98 5.19 -9.55
C THR A 111 8.94 4.61 -8.14
N VAL A 112 9.98 3.89 -7.74
CA VAL A 112 10.10 3.35 -6.38
C VAL A 112 11.22 4.04 -5.63
N ASP A 113 10.94 4.34 -4.37
CA ASP A 113 11.91 4.82 -3.39
C ASP A 113 11.71 4.08 -2.05
N TYR A 114 12.71 4.13 -1.17
CA TYR A 114 12.65 3.45 0.12
C TYR A 114 12.99 4.42 1.26
N ASP A 115 12.35 4.22 2.42
CA ASP A 115 12.66 4.94 3.67
C ASP A 115 12.54 6.47 3.63
N LYS A 116 11.72 7.03 2.73
CA LYS A 116 11.44 8.47 2.66
C LYS A 116 10.51 9.02 3.75
N MET A 117 10.03 8.18 4.67
CA MET A 117 9.22 8.63 5.81
C MET A 117 10.07 9.29 6.92
N ILE A 118 10.50 10.52 6.69
CA ILE A 118 11.25 11.34 7.68
C ILE A 118 10.49 11.46 9.01
N LEU A 119 9.16 11.63 8.97
CA LEU A 119 8.33 11.78 10.18
C LEU A 119 8.24 10.51 11.03
N TYR A 120 8.30 9.33 10.42
CA TYR A 120 8.27 8.07 11.16
C TYR A 120 9.60 7.79 11.86
N GLN A 121 10.72 8.10 11.19
CA GLN A 121 12.05 8.02 11.79
C GLN A 121 12.18 8.94 13.02
N ILE A 122 11.64 10.16 12.95
CA ILE A 122 11.63 11.12 14.06
C ILE A 122 10.78 10.62 15.25
N LYS A 123 9.62 10.01 15.00
CA LYS A 123 8.77 9.45 16.08
C LYS A 123 9.41 8.25 16.77
N LYS A 124 10.16 7.42 16.03
CA LYS A 124 10.84 6.25 16.59
C LYS A 124 12.10 6.60 17.38
N ALA A 125 12.84 7.63 16.98
CA ALA A 125 14.03 8.09 17.69
C ALA A 125 13.73 8.77 19.05
N LYS A 126 12.46 9.11 19.32
CA LYS A 126 12.00 9.73 20.57
C LYS A 126 11.42 8.74 21.60
N LYS A 127 11.52 7.43 21.36
CA LYS A 127 11.13 6.37 22.29
C LYS A 127 12.37 5.61 22.74
#